data_AF-A0A519YQ54-F1
#
_entry.id   AF-A0A519YQ54-F1
#
_cell.length_a   1.000
_cell.length_b   1.000
_cell.length_c   1.000
_cell.angle_alpha   90.00
_cell.angle_beta   90.00
_cell.angle_gamma   90.00
#
_symmetry.space_group_name_H-M   'P 1'
#
loop_
_entity.id
_entity.type
_entity.pdbx_description
1 polymer ?
#
loop_
_entity_poly.entity_id
_entity_poly.type
_entity_poly.pdbx_seq_one_letter_code
_entity_poly.pdbx_strand_id
1 'polypeptide(L)'
;IYARPVNDYLGITELTDNVGLPVNEVLDIGGWDIKKALKLFLKSNSTLYEWLQSPIVYLGDSLFADDLRKLMPEYFSLRAGANHYLSMAHNTLRDDLQTEQVKLKRYFYALRPALACLWIVEKQSVPPMEFQHLRVMISDNKVQNAIDELLEKKKIADEKALIAPVPLLNQWLSNTLDWCKERIPALPSEKKYPDELNNIFRKHIQP
;
A
#
# COMPACT_ATOMS: atom_id res chain seq x y z
N ILE A 1 13.17 -7.05 -2.73
CA ILE A 1 13.98 -6.89 -1.49
C ILE A 1 15.28 -7.63 -1.73
N TYR A 2 16.42 -7.07 -1.36
CA TYR A 2 17.73 -7.70 -1.57
C TYR A 2 18.54 -7.75 -0.28
N ALA A 3 19.46 -8.70 -0.17
CA ALA A 3 20.40 -8.81 0.93
C ALA A 3 21.84 -8.67 0.41
N ARG A 4 22.72 -8.13 1.25
CA ARG A 4 24.15 -7.95 0.99
C ARG A 4 24.96 -9.00 1.75
N PRO A 5 26.24 -9.22 1.41
CA PRO A 5 27.13 -10.03 2.24
C PRO A 5 27.16 -9.55 3.69
N VAL A 6 27.25 -10.48 4.65
CA VAL A 6 27.23 -10.18 6.10
C VAL A 6 28.22 -9.07 6.48
N ASN A 7 29.43 -9.12 5.91
CA ASN A 7 30.49 -8.17 6.24
C ASN A 7 30.12 -6.72 5.90
N ASP A 8 29.27 -6.48 4.89
CA ASP A 8 28.78 -5.15 4.56
C ASP A 8 27.96 -4.56 5.72
N TYR A 9 27.18 -5.40 6.42
CA TYR A 9 26.38 -4.95 7.57
C TYR A 9 27.19 -4.75 8.86
N LEU A 10 28.43 -5.24 8.91
CA LEU A 10 29.35 -5.11 10.05
C LEU A 10 30.33 -3.94 9.88
N GLY A 11 30.32 -3.27 8.73
CA GLY A 11 31.12 -2.07 8.47
C GLY A 11 30.51 -0.80 9.07
N ILE A 12 31.34 0.23 9.25
CA ILE A 12 30.92 1.57 9.69
C ILE A 12 30.45 2.47 8.55
N THR A 13 30.70 2.07 7.30
CA THR A 13 30.33 2.84 6.11
C THR A 13 28.82 2.80 5.93
N GLU A 14 28.20 3.96 5.76
CA GLU A 14 26.78 4.03 5.40
C GLU A 14 26.58 3.50 3.97
N LEU A 15 25.67 2.54 3.85
CA LEU A 15 25.33 1.92 2.57
C LEU A 15 24.02 2.48 2.05
N THR A 16 23.91 2.60 0.73
CA THR A 16 22.62 2.84 0.08
C THR A 16 21.68 1.68 0.37
N ASP A 17 20.49 1.99 0.84
CA ASP A 17 19.51 1.01 1.31
C ASP A 17 18.34 0.82 0.33
N ASN A 18 18.43 1.48 -0.83
CA ASN A 18 17.52 1.36 -1.95
C ASN A 18 18.29 1.00 -3.23
N VAL A 19 17.57 0.47 -4.21
CA VAL A 19 18.01 0.36 -5.59
C VAL A 19 16.89 0.92 -6.46
N GLY A 20 17.24 1.78 -7.40
CA GLY A 20 16.36 2.31 -8.43
C GLY A 20 17.06 2.12 -9.75
N LEU A 21 16.57 1.22 -10.60
CA LEU A 21 17.13 0.98 -11.92
C LEU A 21 16.04 1.25 -12.96
N PRO A 22 16.21 2.26 -13.83
CA PRO A 22 15.41 2.34 -15.03
C PRO A 22 15.77 1.12 -15.89
N VAL A 23 14.83 0.18 -16.05
CA VAL A 23 15.03 -1.00 -16.90
C VAL A 23 14.82 -0.63 -18.36
N ASN A 24 13.82 0.21 -18.64
CA ASN A 24 13.57 0.88 -19.92
C ASN A 24 12.53 2.01 -19.71
N GLU A 25 12.03 2.63 -20.78
CA GLU A 25 11.02 3.70 -20.72
C GLU A 25 9.69 3.29 -20.03
N VAL A 26 9.47 1.99 -19.80
CA VAL A 26 8.20 1.41 -19.30
C VAL A 26 8.37 0.75 -17.93
N LEU A 27 9.57 0.26 -17.59
CA LEU A 27 9.84 -0.49 -16.36
C LEU A 27 10.82 0.26 -15.45
N ASP A 28 10.35 0.63 -14.28
CA ASP A 28 11.17 1.14 -13.18
C ASP A 28 11.27 0.06 -12.09
N ILE A 29 12.49 -0.41 -11.78
CA ILE A 29 12.72 -1.34 -10.68
C ILE A 29 13.14 -0.56 -9.45
N GLY A 30 12.25 -0.53 -8.46
CA GLY A 30 12.54 -0.11 -7.09
C GLY A 30 12.77 -1.32 -6.19
N GLY A 31 13.77 -1.25 -5.32
CA GLY A 31 14.03 -2.27 -4.32
C GLY A 31 14.61 -1.70 -3.04
N TRP A 32 14.40 -2.41 -1.94
CA TRP A 32 14.97 -2.08 -0.64
C TRP A 32 15.90 -3.18 -0.15
N ASP A 33 16.99 -2.77 0.46
CA ASP A 33 17.83 -3.63 1.29
C ASP A 33 16.98 -4.26 2.41
N ILE A 34 17.27 -5.50 2.77
CA ILE A 34 16.52 -6.27 3.77
C ILE A 34 16.44 -5.55 5.12
N LYS A 35 17.51 -4.84 5.56
CA LYS A 35 17.48 -4.05 6.80
C LYS A 35 16.47 -2.91 6.71
N LYS A 36 16.41 -2.22 5.56
CA LYS A 36 15.41 -1.17 5.31
C LYS A 36 14.00 -1.75 5.22
N ALA A 37 13.82 -2.85 4.48
CA ALA A 37 12.54 -3.53 4.37
C ALA A 37 12.00 -3.91 5.76
N LEU A 38 12.80 -4.53 6.62
CA LEU A 38 12.36 -4.90 7.97
C LEU A 38 12.05 -3.67 8.85
N LYS A 39 12.80 -2.57 8.72
CA LYS A 39 12.46 -1.29 9.39
C LYS A 39 11.12 -0.72 8.90
N LEU A 40 10.83 -0.83 7.61
CA LEU A 40 9.57 -0.39 7.01
C LEU A 40 8.42 -1.31 7.42
N PHE A 41 8.68 -2.61 7.56
CA PHE A 41 7.73 -3.60 8.06
C PHE A 41 7.28 -3.27 9.49
N LEU A 42 8.26 -2.99 10.37
CA LEU A 42 8.03 -2.56 11.75
C LEU A 42 7.19 -1.28 11.86
N LYS A 43 7.30 -0.39 10.88
CA LYS A 43 6.56 0.87 10.82
C LYS A 43 5.22 0.76 10.08
N SER A 44 4.85 -0.45 9.64
CA SER A 44 3.62 -0.69 8.87
C SER A 44 3.54 0.14 7.58
N ASN A 45 4.67 0.25 6.88
CA ASN A 45 4.70 0.93 5.58
C ASN A 45 3.82 0.21 4.56
N SER A 46 2.80 0.89 4.06
CA SER A 46 1.82 0.36 3.09
C SER A 46 2.46 -0.34 1.89
N THR A 47 3.42 0.33 1.23
CA THR A 47 4.08 -0.19 0.02
C THR A 47 4.76 -1.54 0.28
N LEU A 48 5.41 -1.72 1.43
CA LEU A 48 6.00 -3.03 1.76
C LEU A 48 4.95 -4.12 1.95
N TYR A 49 3.87 -3.82 2.70
CA TYR A 49 2.80 -4.77 2.94
C TYR A 49 2.06 -5.11 1.65
N GLU A 50 1.96 -4.17 0.73
CA GLU A 50 1.44 -4.41 -0.63
C GLU A 50 2.39 -5.30 -1.44
N TRP A 51 3.71 -5.05 -1.43
CA TRP A 51 4.67 -5.91 -2.12
C TRP A 51 4.63 -7.36 -1.65
N LEU A 52 4.50 -7.59 -0.34
CA LEU A 52 4.40 -8.94 0.24
C LEU A 52 3.14 -9.69 -0.20
N GLN A 53 2.08 -8.96 -0.56
CA GLN A 53 0.81 -9.52 -1.03
C GLN A 53 0.72 -9.65 -2.56
N SER A 54 1.74 -9.22 -3.30
CA SER A 54 1.73 -9.24 -4.77
C SER A 54 1.51 -10.66 -5.30
N PRO A 55 0.49 -10.89 -6.14
CA PRO A 55 0.30 -12.19 -6.79
C PRO A 55 1.36 -12.45 -7.86
N ILE A 56 2.05 -11.40 -8.32
CA ILE A 56 3.12 -11.49 -9.32
C ILE A 56 4.46 -11.41 -8.60
N VAL A 57 5.23 -12.51 -8.66
CA VAL A 57 6.59 -12.61 -8.13
C VAL A 57 7.54 -12.90 -9.29
N TYR A 58 8.36 -11.92 -9.66
CA TYR A 58 9.34 -12.07 -10.75
C TYR A 58 10.57 -12.87 -10.29
N LEU A 59 11.03 -12.61 -9.08
CA LEU A 59 12.16 -13.26 -8.43
C LEU A 59 11.99 -13.10 -6.92
N GLY A 60 12.23 -14.15 -6.14
CA GLY A 60 12.18 -14.04 -4.69
C GLY A 60 12.61 -15.30 -3.98
N ASP A 61 13.03 -15.12 -2.73
CA ASP A 61 13.14 -16.18 -1.75
C ASP A 61 11.76 -16.38 -1.10
N SER A 62 11.13 -17.53 -1.38
CA SER A 62 9.82 -17.88 -0.82
C SER A 62 9.84 -17.95 0.70
N LEU A 63 10.93 -18.42 1.32
CA LEU A 63 11.02 -18.58 2.76
C LEU A 63 11.03 -17.22 3.46
N PHE A 64 11.80 -16.26 2.95
CA PHE A 64 11.81 -14.91 3.50
C PHE A 64 10.45 -14.22 3.39
N ALA A 65 9.82 -14.29 2.21
CA ALA A 65 8.51 -13.70 2.00
C ALA A 65 7.44 -14.34 2.90
N ASP A 66 7.46 -15.67 3.05
CA ASP A 66 6.52 -16.41 3.88
C ASP A 66 6.72 -16.14 5.37
N ASP A 67 7.97 -16.01 5.84
CA ASP A 67 8.27 -15.60 7.22
C ASP A 67 7.63 -14.23 7.51
N LEU A 68 7.78 -13.26 6.60
CA LEU A 68 7.16 -11.93 6.78
C LEU A 68 5.64 -11.96 6.68
N ARG A 69 5.07 -12.71 5.74
CA ARG A 69 3.61 -12.82 5.60
C ARG A 69 2.96 -13.35 6.87
N LYS A 70 3.58 -14.33 7.53
CA LYS A 70 3.09 -14.87 8.81
C LYS A 70 3.08 -13.82 9.92
N LEU A 71 4.05 -12.92 9.93
CA LEU A 71 4.15 -11.85 10.92
C LEU A 71 3.27 -10.63 10.63
N MET A 72 2.72 -10.49 9.41
CA MET A 72 1.93 -9.32 9.02
C MET A 72 0.78 -9.01 9.99
N PRO A 73 -0.07 -9.96 10.42
CA PRO A 73 -1.18 -9.67 11.34
C PRO A 73 -0.72 -9.15 12.70
N GLU A 74 0.45 -9.59 13.16
CA GLU A 74 0.98 -9.24 14.48
C GLU A 74 1.70 -7.91 14.48
N TYR A 75 2.40 -7.58 13.39
CA TYR A 75 3.22 -6.38 13.27
C TYR A 75 2.51 -5.17 12.64
N PHE A 76 1.39 -5.38 11.93
CA PHE A 76 0.68 -4.29 11.30
C PHE A 76 -0.03 -3.41 12.34
N SER A 77 0.40 -2.15 12.42
CA SER A 77 -0.24 -1.12 13.23
C SER A 77 -1.49 -0.62 12.51
N LEU A 78 -2.66 -1.02 13.00
CA LEU A 78 -3.96 -0.57 12.47
C LEU A 78 -4.05 0.95 12.42
N ARG A 79 -3.70 1.63 13.52
CA ARG A 79 -3.77 3.09 13.60
C ARG A 79 -2.79 3.77 12.62
N ALA A 80 -1.54 3.31 12.53
CA ALA A 80 -0.57 3.92 11.61
C ALA A 80 -0.96 3.68 10.14
N GLY A 81 -1.36 2.45 9.81
CA GLY A 81 -1.81 2.07 8.47
C GLY A 81 -3.06 2.85 8.04
N ALA A 82 -4.07 2.96 8.90
CA ALA A 82 -5.28 3.70 8.60
C ALA A 82 -5.01 5.20 8.37
N ASN A 83 -4.16 5.83 9.19
CA ASN A 83 -3.78 7.24 9.00
C ASN A 83 -3.01 7.45 7.69
N HIS A 84 -2.12 6.52 7.34
CA HIS A 84 -1.37 6.58 6.09
C HIS A 84 -2.31 6.54 4.88
N TYR A 85 -3.20 5.54 4.82
CA TYR A 85 -4.17 5.41 3.74
C TYR A 85 -5.18 6.57 3.70
N LEU A 86 -5.66 7.04 4.85
CA LEU A 86 -6.52 8.22 4.95
C LEU A 86 -5.83 9.45 4.31
N SER A 87 -4.58 9.72 4.69
CA SER A 87 -3.81 10.86 4.15
C SER A 87 -3.61 10.75 2.64
N MET A 88 -3.23 9.57 2.14
CA MET A 88 -3.07 9.33 0.69
C MET A 88 -4.35 9.59 -0.10
N ALA A 89 -5.47 9.03 0.36
CA ALA A 89 -6.77 9.18 -0.30
C ALA A 89 -7.26 10.63 -0.23
N HIS A 90 -7.15 11.27 0.93
CA HIS A 90 -7.56 12.66 1.13
C HIS A 90 -6.74 13.64 0.28
N ASN A 91 -5.41 13.48 0.23
CA ASN A 91 -4.57 14.31 -0.63
C ASN A 91 -4.92 14.12 -2.10
N THR A 92 -5.15 12.87 -2.56
CA THR A 92 -5.55 12.61 -3.95
C THR A 92 -6.92 13.23 -4.26
N LEU A 93 -7.88 13.10 -3.35
CA LEU A 93 -9.21 13.72 -3.51
C LEU A 93 -9.10 15.24 -3.61
N ARG A 94 -8.34 15.87 -2.71
CA ARG A 94 -8.17 17.34 -2.65
C ARG A 94 -7.38 17.88 -3.84
N ASP A 95 -6.29 17.24 -4.20
CA ASP A 95 -5.30 17.82 -5.13
C ASP A 95 -5.57 17.41 -6.59
N ASP A 96 -6.20 16.26 -6.84
CA ASP A 96 -6.31 15.69 -8.18
C ASP A 96 -7.72 15.53 -8.72
N LEU A 97 -8.73 15.55 -7.85
CA LEU A 97 -10.12 15.22 -8.21
C LEU A 97 -11.07 16.42 -8.12
N GLN A 98 -10.54 17.64 -7.95
CA GLN A 98 -11.32 18.89 -7.83
C GLN A 98 -11.35 19.74 -9.10
N THR A 99 -10.65 19.34 -10.17
CA THR A 99 -10.58 20.09 -11.43
C THR A 99 -11.67 19.69 -12.41
N GLU A 100 -11.96 20.53 -13.42
CA GLU A 100 -12.98 20.23 -14.45
C GLU A 100 -12.66 18.99 -15.32
N GLN A 101 -11.37 18.64 -15.42
CA GLN A 101 -10.86 17.46 -16.08
C GLN A 101 -9.85 16.78 -15.17
N VAL A 102 -10.02 15.48 -14.93
CA VAL A 102 -9.19 14.71 -14.01
C VAL A 102 -8.61 13.49 -14.73
N LYS A 103 -7.39 13.10 -14.36
CA LYS A 103 -6.78 11.88 -14.91
C LYS A 103 -7.53 10.67 -14.38
N LEU A 104 -8.01 9.80 -15.27
CA LEU A 104 -8.75 8.58 -14.92
C LEU A 104 -8.02 7.74 -13.85
N LYS A 105 -6.70 7.60 -13.95
CA LYS A 105 -5.90 6.84 -12.99
C LYS A 105 -5.93 7.39 -11.56
N ARG A 106 -6.16 8.70 -11.38
CA ARG A 106 -6.20 9.33 -10.06
C ARG A 106 -7.41 8.90 -9.25
N TYR A 107 -8.53 8.52 -9.88
CA TYR A 107 -9.64 7.89 -9.16
C TYR A 107 -9.20 6.62 -8.44
N PHE A 108 -8.43 5.76 -9.09
CA PHE A 108 -7.93 4.53 -8.46
C PHE A 108 -6.84 4.78 -7.42
N TYR A 109 -6.16 5.93 -7.48
CA TYR A 109 -5.24 6.37 -6.44
C TYR A 109 -5.96 6.96 -5.21
N ALA A 110 -7.22 7.36 -5.33
CA ALA A 110 -8.06 7.74 -4.20
C ALA A 110 -8.87 6.55 -3.65
N LEU A 111 -9.52 5.78 -4.54
CA LEU A 111 -10.40 4.67 -4.18
C LEU A 111 -9.66 3.54 -3.45
N ARG A 112 -8.47 3.13 -3.93
CA ARG A 112 -7.68 2.07 -3.26
C ARG A 112 -7.34 2.42 -1.81
N PRO A 113 -6.66 3.54 -1.51
CA PRO A 113 -6.35 3.88 -0.14
C PRO A 113 -7.61 4.20 0.68
N ALA A 114 -8.68 4.75 0.09
CA ALA A 114 -9.95 4.95 0.81
C ALA A 114 -10.54 3.62 1.28
N LEU A 115 -10.60 2.62 0.41
CA LEU A 115 -11.08 1.28 0.76
C LEU A 115 -10.14 0.54 1.72
N ALA A 116 -8.83 0.70 1.57
CA ALA A 116 -7.86 0.14 2.51
C ALA A 116 -8.01 0.74 3.91
N CYS A 117 -8.24 2.06 3.99
CA CYS A 117 -8.55 2.74 5.24
C CYS A 117 -9.85 2.21 5.86
N LEU A 118 -10.92 2.12 5.06
CA LEU A 118 -12.22 1.58 5.48
C LEU A 118 -12.09 0.12 5.97
N TRP A 119 -11.33 -0.71 5.26
CA TRP A 119 -11.04 -2.08 5.65
C TRP A 119 -10.38 -2.14 7.03
N ILE A 120 -9.35 -1.33 7.27
CA ILE A 120 -8.66 -1.32 8.57
C ILE A 120 -9.62 -0.89 9.68
N VAL A 121 -10.44 0.13 9.44
CA VAL A 121 -11.39 0.64 10.45
C VAL A 121 -12.46 -0.39 10.78
N GLU A 122 -13.03 -1.08 9.79
CA GLU A 122 -14.11 -2.05 9.99
C GLU A 122 -13.64 -3.45 10.36
N LYS A 123 -12.60 -3.95 9.70
CA LYS A 123 -12.13 -5.34 9.80
C LYS A 123 -10.94 -5.50 10.73
N GLN A 124 -10.31 -4.40 11.18
CA GLN A 124 -9.17 -4.40 12.10
C GLN A 124 -8.07 -5.40 11.72
N SER A 125 -7.76 -5.46 10.42
CA SER A 125 -6.77 -6.36 9.85
C SER A 125 -6.00 -5.67 8.73
N VAL A 126 -4.94 -6.33 8.26
CA VAL A 126 -4.17 -5.86 7.11
C VAL A 126 -5.09 -5.81 5.87
N PRO A 127 -5.17 -4.68 5.16
CA PRO A 127 -6.01 -4.60 3.97
C PRO A 127 -5.38 -5.39 2.81
N PRO A 128 -6.20 -6.10 2.01
CA PRO A 128 -5.72 -6.77 0.81
C PRO A 128 -5.21 -5.74 -0.20
N MET A 129 -4.10 -6.03 -0.90
CA MET A 129 -3.60 -5.10 -1.92
C MET A 129 -4.50 -5.04 -3.17
N GLU A 130 -5.16 -6.15 -3.49
CA GLU A 130 -5.92 -6.28 -4.72
C GLU A 130 -7.22 -5.49 -4.61
N PHE A 131 -7.42 -4.58 -5.57
CA PHE A 131 -8.58 -3.68 -5.57
C PHE A 131 -9.91 -4.42 -5.57
N GLN A 132 -9.98 -5.59 -6.23
CA GLN A 132 -11.20 -6.39 -6.27
C GLN A 132 -11.60 -6.91 -4.88
N HIS A 133 -10.61 -7.32 -4.06
CA HIS A 133 -10.86 -7.75 -2.69
C HIS A 133 -11.27 -6.58 -1.79
N LEU A 134 -10.77 -5.37 -2.05
CA LEU A 134 -11.20 -4.16 -1.36
C LEU A 134 -12.63 -3.72 -1.71
N ARG A 135 -13.11 -4.02 -2.94
CA ARG A 135 -14.45 -3.60 -3.41
C ARG A 135 -15.59 -4.16 -2.56
N VAL A 136 -15.38 -5.25 -1.84
CA VAL A 136 -16.40 -5.85 -0.96
C VAL A 136 -16.86 -4.91 0.15
N MET A 137 -16.09 -3.87 0.45
CA MET A 137 -16.44 -2.84 1.43
C MET A 137 -17.50 -1.85 0.91
N ILE A 138 -17.84 -1.88 -0.39
CA ILE A 138 -18.83 -0.97 -0.99
C ILE A 138 -20.17 -1.70 -1.09
N SER A 139 -21.12 -1.30 -0.25
CA SER A 139 -22.49 -1.84 -0.28
C SER A 139 -23.43 -1.12 -1.27
N ASP A 140 -23.08 0.11 -1.71
CA ASP A 140 -23.89 0.87 -2.66
C ASP A 140 -23.63 0.42 -4.10
N ASN A 141 -24.63 -0.22 -4.72
CA ASN A 141 -24.58 -0.69 -6.10
C ASN A 141 -24.35 0.45 -7.11
N LYS A 142 -24.79 1.68 -6.83
CA LYS A 142 -24.53 2.82 -7.72
C LYS A 142 -23.05 3.18 -7.74
N VAL A 143 -22.38 3.12 -6.59
CA VAL A 143 -20.94 3.35 -6.47
C VAL A 143 -20.16 2.21 -7.13
N GLN A 144 -20.58 0.96 -6.94
CA GLN A 144 -20.00 -0.20 -7.63
C GLN A 144 -20.07 -0.03 -9.15
N ASN A 145 -21.25 0.28 -9.69
CA ASN A 145 -21.46 0.48 -11.13
C ASN A 145 -20.60 1.63 -11.68
N ALA A 146 -20.51 2.75 -10.97
CA ALA A 146 -19.65 3.87 -11.37
C ALA A 146 -18.16 3.48 -11.42
N ILE A 147 -17.70 2.63 -10.50
CA ILE A 147 -16.33 2.09 -10.52
C ILE A 147 -16.14 1.14 -11.71
N ASP A 148 -17.13 0.29 -12.00
CA ASP A 148 -17.10 -0.63 -13.14
C ASP A 148 -16.99 0.14 -14.47
N GLU A 149 -17.75 1.22 -14.63
CA GLU A 149 -17.62 2.12 -15.79
C GLU A 149 -16.21 2.74 -15.92
N LEU A 150 -15.60 3.14 -14.81
CA LEU A 150 -14.22 3.65 -14.81
C LEU A 150 -13.21 2.56 -15.17
N LEU A 151 -13.43 1.32 -14.73
CA LEU A 151 -12.59 0.17 -15.06
C LEU A 151 -12.67 -0.17 -16.55
N GLU A 152 -13.87 -0.17 -17.14
CA GLU A 152 -14.05 -0.39 -18.59
C GLU A 152 -13.36 0.70 -19.41
N LYS A 153 -13.52 1.98 -19.02
CA LYS A 153 -12.79 3.09 -19.63
C LYS A 153 -11.28 2.89 -19.53
N LYS A 154 -10.78 2.45 -18.37
CA LYS A 154 -9.35 2.26 -18.11
C LYS A 154 -8.73 1.18 -19.01
N LYS A 155 -9.47 0.14 -19.39
CA LYS A 155 -8.97 -0.93 -20.27
C LYS A 155 -8.59 -0.44 -21.66
N ILE A 156 -9.29 0.58 -22.16
CA ILE A 156 -9.16 1.08 -23.54
C ILE A 156 -8.34 2.39 -23.58
N ALA A 157 -8.29 3.11 -22.47
CA ALA A 157 -7.65 4.41 -22.35
C ALA A 157 -6.12 4.33 -22.18
N ASP A 158 -5.41 5.30 -22.77
CA ASP A 158 -4.00 5.57 -22.48
C ASP A 158 -3.83 6.13 -21.03
N GLU A 159 -2.64 6.02 -20.45
CA GLU A 159 -2.31 6.43 -19.09
C GLU A 159 -2.62 7.91 -18.77
N LYS A 160 -2.72 8.74 -19.81
CA LYS A 160 -2.96 10.18 -19.73
C LYS A 160 -4.44 10.55 -19.93
N ALA A 161 -5.35 9.58 -20.07
CA ALA A 161 -6.75 9.86 -20.32
C ALA A 161 -7.38 10.75 -19.25
N LEU A 162 -8.01 11.82 -19.72
CA LEU A 162 -8.77 12.77 -18.91
C LEU A 162 -10.25 12.45 -19.02
N ILE A 163 -10.96 12.58 -17.91
CA ILE A 163 -12.40 12.45 -17.83
C ILE A 163 -12.97 13.63 -17.04
N ALA A 164 -14.26 13.91 -17.24
CA ALA A 164 -15.01 14.74 -16.31
C ALA A 164 -15.03 14.06 -14.92
N PRO A 165 -14.98 14.83 -13.82
CA PRO A 165 -15.20 14.30 -12.48
C PRO A 165 -16.51 13.52 -12.40
N VAL A 166 -16.50 12.47 -11.59
CA VAL A 166 -17.67 11.65 -11.25
C VAL A 166 -18.17 12.08 -9.87
N PRO A 167 -19.20 12.94 -9.77
CA PRO A 167 -19.61 13.54 -8.49
C PRO A 167 -20.00 12.49 -7.45
N LEU A 168 -20.65 11.41 -7.88
CA LEU A 168 -21.03 10.29 -7.03
C LEU A 168 -19.82 9.69 -6.30
N LEU A 169 -18.70 9.48 -7.01
CA LEU A 169 -17.49 8.89 -6.44
C LEU A 169 -16.75 9.90 -5.55
N ASN A 170 -16.71 11.17 -5.94
CA ASN A 170 -16.12 12.23 -5.11
C ASN A 170 -16.86 12.36 -3.77
N GLN A 171 -18.19 12.34 -3.79
CA GLN A 171 -19.02 12.39 -2.60
C GLN A 171 -18.83 11.13 -1.74
N TRP A 172 -18.84 9.94 -2.35
CA TRP A 172 -18.60 8.70 -1.63
C TRP A 172 -17.21 8.68 -0.96
N LEU A 173 -16.16 9.13 -1.67
CA LEU A 173 -14.82 9.27 -1.12
C LEU A 173 -14.81 10.22 0.08
N SER A 174 -15.36 11.42 -0.05
CA SER A 174 -15.40 12.40 1.06
C SER A 174 -16.06 11.81 2.30
N ASN A 175 -17.28 11.28 2.15
CA ASN A 175 -18.05 10.71 3.25
C ASN A 175 -17.31 9.54 3.92
N THR A 176 -16.68 8.66 3.12
CA THR A 176 -15.94 7.50 3.63
C THR A 176 -14.70 7.93 4.42
N LEU A 177 -13.97 8.92 3.90
CA LEU A 177 -12.75 9.41 4.55
C LEU A 177 -13.07 10.14 5.85
N ASP A 178 -14.14 10.94 5.90
CA ASP A 178 -14.60 11.59 7.13
C ASP A 178 -15.05 10.56 8.18
N TRP A 179 -15.83 9.56 7.76
CA TRP A 179 -16.25 8.46 8.64
C TRP A 179 -15.08 7.67 9.23
N CYS A 180 -14.06 7.40 8.41
CA CYS A 180 -12.83 6.73 8.86
C CYS A 180 -12.05 7.60 9.85
N LYS A 181 -11.88 8.90 9.52
CA LYS A 181 -11.13 9.86 10.34
C LYS A 181 -11.65 9.93 11.76
N GLU A 182 -12.97 9.88 11.96
CA GLU A 182 -13.60 9.87 13.28
C GLU A 182 -13.28 8.61 14.11
N ARG A 183 -13.03 7.47 13.45
CA ARG A 183 -12.88 6.15 14.10
C ARG A 183 -11.44 5.71 14.29
N ILE A 184 -10.51 6.21 13.48
CA ILE A 184 -9.08 5.89 13.60
C ILE A 184 -8.52 6.10 15.03
N PRO A 185 -8.88 7.16 15.78
CA PRO A 185 -8.40 7.35 17.14
C PRO A 185 -8.75 6.20 18.10
N ALA A 186 -9.83 5.46 17.82
CA ALA A 186 -10.27 4.31 18.64
C ALA A 186 -9.52 3.01 18.29
N LEU A 187 -8.82 2.93 17.16
CA LEU A 187 -8.04 1.75 16.79
C LEU A 187 -6.89 1.52 17.78
N PRO A 188 -6.52 0.26 18.09
CA PRO A 188 -5.41 -0.02 18.98
C PRO A 188 -4.10 0.53 18.41
N SER A 189 -3.24 0.98 19.31
CA SER A 189 -1.91 1.51 18.99
C SER A 189 -0.88 0.81 19.84
N GLU A 190 -0.43 -0.33 19.34
CA GLU A 190 0.59 -1.13 20.02
C GLU A 190 1.98 -0.79 19.47
N LYS A 191 2.94 -0.69 20.39
CA LYS A 191 4.35 -0.63 20.04
C LYS A 191 4.87 -2.05 19.83
N LYS A 192 5.37 -2.33 18.62
CA LYS A 192 6.04 -3.59 18.29
C LYS A 192 7.54 -3.45 18.45
N TYR A 193 8.19 -4.54 18.85
CA TYR A 193 9.64 -4.60 19.07
C TYR A 193 10.32 -5.38 17.94
N PRO A 194 11.57 -5.05 17.60
CA PRO A 194 12.23 -5.58 16.42
C PRO A 194 12.83 -6.99 16.63
N ASP A 195 12.68 -7.63 17.78
CA ASP A 195 13.38 -8.86 18.14
C ASP A 195 13.21 -10.00 17.12
N GLU A 196 11.97 -10.31 16.72
CA GLU A 196 11.71 -11.33 15.70
C GLU A 196 12.22 -10.91 14.32
N LEU A 197 12.06 -9.63 13.98
CA LEU A 197 12.59 -9.07 12.74
C LEU A 197 14.13 -9.13 12.70
N ASN A 198 14.80 -8.97 13.83
CA ASN A 198 16.25 -9.14 13.94
C ASN A 198 16.65 -10.61 13.75
N ASN A 199 15.84 -11.56 14.19
CA ASN A 199 16.08 -12.98 13.96
C ASN A 199 15.88 -13.34 12.48
N ILE A 200 14.84 -12.83 11.84
CA ILE A 200 14.64 -12.95 10.38
C ILE A 200 15.81 -12.32 9.62
N PHE A 201 16.23 -11.12 10.00
CA PHE A 201 17.39 -10.46 9.39
C PHE A 201 18.62 -11.36 9.44
N ARG A 202 18.99 -11.86 10.63
CA ARG A 202 20.16 -12.73 10.80
C ARG A 202 20.04 -14.04 10.02
N LYS A 203 18.86 -14.67 10.03
CA LYS A 203 18.57 -15.91 9.31
C LYS A 203 18.82 -15.77 7.80
N HIS A 204 18.44 -14.62 7.21
CA HIS A 204 18.41 -14.43 5.76
C HIS A 204 19.60 -13.66 5.18
N ILE A 205 20.54 -13.21 6.03
CA ILE A 205 21.84 -12.67 5.57
C ILE A 205 22.98 -13.69 5.71
N GLN A 206 22.76 -14.79 6.43
CA GLN A 206 23.74 -15.86 6.58
C GLN A 206 23.87 -16.68 5.28
N PRO A 207 25.09 -17.13 4.92
CA PRO A 207 25.33 -17.94 3.73
C PRO A 207 24.71 -19.34 3.79
#